data_AF-A0A931CJW0-F1
#
_entry.id   AF-A0A931CJW0-F1
#
_cell.length_a   1.000
_cell.length_b   1.000
_cell.length_c   1.000
_cell.angle_alpha   90.00
_cell.angle_beta   90.00
_cell.angle_gamma   90.00
#
_symmetry.space_group_name_H-M   'P 1'
#
loop_
_entity.id
_entity.type
_entity.pdbx_description
1 polymer ?
#
loop_
_entity_poly.entity_id
_entity_poly.type
_entity_poly.pdbx_seq_one_letter_code
_entity_poly.pdbx_strand_id
1 'polypeptide(L)'
;MRLAHRLVTAMILVGYRPVVQRETTAAVRAQGATWVLILIQATVAAAYGYGVVAYLTTDAEFFPEHAPPAWALPAVYATFLGPPATLTCILVSATLLRRSDYRSSNVFWRLLAAACTVSVAALITMVSPLGLEIFDWYVS
;
A
#
# COMPACT_ATOMS: atom_id res chain seq x y z
N MET A 1 -39.78 30.05 -32.05
CA MET A 1 -38.48 29.34 -32.20
C MET A 1 -37.50 29.52 -31.03
N ARG A 2 -37.46 30.66 -30.30
CA ARG A 2 -36.49 30.85 -29.18
C ARG A 2 -36.72 29.96 -27.94
N LEU A 3 -37.92 29.43 -27.74
CA LEU A 3 -38.27 28.58 -26.58
C LEU A 3 -37.73 27.15 -26.70
N ALA A 4 -37.73 26.57 -27.90
CA ALA A 4 -37.23 25.21 -28.13
C ALA A 4 -35.71 25.10 -27.90
N HIS A 5 -34.95 26.14 -28.23
CA HIS A 5 -33.50 26.15 -28.03
C HIS A 5 -33.12 26.17 -26.54
N ARG A 6 -33.88 26.92 -25.71
CA ARG A 6 -33.64 26.98 -24.26
C ARG A 6 -33.92 25.65 -23.54
N LEU A 7 -34.89 24.88 -24.01
CA LEU A 7 -35.21 23.56 -23.44
C LEU A 7 -34.14 22.52 -23.77
N VAL A 8 -33.58 22.53 -24.98
CA VAL A 8 -32.50 21.61 -25.37
C VAL A 8 -31.22 21.88 -24.59
N THR A 9 -30.83 23.15 -24.42
CA THR A 9 -29.65 23.51 -23.61
C THR A 9 -29.83 23.15 -22.13
N ALA A 10 -31.03 23.32 -21.59
CA ALA A 10 -31.34 22.94 -20.21
C ALA A 10 -31.31 21.42 -20.00
N MET A 11 -31.84 20.61 -20.94
CA MET A 11 -31.75 19.15 -20.87
C MET A 11 -30.32 18.63 -20.95
N ILE A 12 -29.48 19.23 -21.81
CA ILE A 12 -28.06 18.85 -21.92
C ILE A 12 -27.31 19.17 -20.62
N LEU A 13 -27.53 20.35 -20.02
CA LEU A 13 -26.88 20.74 -18.76
C LEU A 13 -27.35 19.92 -17.55
N VAL A 14 -28.63 19.55 -17.51
CA VAL A 14 -29.19 18.73 -16.42
C VAL A 14 -28.79 17.26 -16.54
N GLY A 15 -28.65 16.73 -17.76
CA GLY A 15 -28.15 15.37 -18.01
C GLY A 15 -26.64 15.20 -17.84
N TYR A 16 -25.85 16.25 -18.15
CA TYR A 16 -24.39 16.23 -17.99
C TYR A 16 -23.92 16.33 -16.54
N ARG A 17 -24.62 17.11 -15.70
CA ARG A 17 -24.24 17.30 -14.28
C ARG A 17 -24.12 16.01 -13.45
N PRO A 18 -25.09 15.06 -13.47
CA PRO A 18 -25.02 13.87 -12.64
C PRO A 18 -23.92 12.90 -13.10
N VAL A 19 -23.58 12.86 -14.39
CA VAL A 19 -22.51 12.02 -14.92
C VAL A 19 -21.14 12.53 -14.45
N VAL A 20 -20.89 13.83 -14.61
CA VAL A 20 -19.62 14.46 -14.18
C VAL A 20 -19.42 14.38 -12.66
N GLN A 21 -20.49 14.49 -11.86
CA GLN A 21 -20.42 14.34 -10.39
C GLN A 21 -20.15 12.89 -9.93
N ARG A 22 -20.64 11.88 -10.66
CA ARG A 22 -20.34 10.46 -10.35
C ARG A 22 -18.89 10.12 -10.70
N GLU A 23 -18.38 10.63 -11.80
CA GLU A 23 -16.99 10.39 -12.21
C GLU A 23 -15.99 11.03 -11.25
N THR A 24 -16.28 12.25 -10.77
CA THR A 24 -15.42 12.93 -9.78
C THR A 24 -15.39 12.22 -8.43
N THR A 25 -16.54 11.73 -7.93
CA THR A 25 -16.58 11.00 -6.65
C THR A 25 -15.90 9.63 -6.72
N ALA A 26 -16.01 8.93 -7.85
CA ALA A 26 -15.31 7.66 -8.07
C ALA A 26 -13.79 7.84 -8.16
N ALA A 27 -13.32 8.87 -8.87
CA ALA A 27 -11.90 9.19 -8.99
C ALA A 27 -11.26 9.54 -7.64
N VAL A 28 -11.94 10.36 -6.82
CA VAL A 28 -11.48 10.72 -5.47
C VAL A 28 -11.39 9.48 -4.57
N ARG A 29 -12.36 8.58 -4.62
CA ARG A 29 -12.33 7.30 -3.86
C ARG A 29 -11.17 6.41 -4.31
N ALA A 30 -10.93 6.31 -5.63
CA ALA A 30 -9.83 5.51 -6.18
C ALA A 30 -8.46 6.07 -5.77
N GLN A 31 -8.30 7.39 -5.70
CA GLN A 31 -7.11 8.05 -5.18
C GLN A 31 -6.92 7.79 -3.68
N GLY A 32 -7.99 7.91 -2.88
CA GLY A 32 -7.95 7.59 -1.44
C GLY A 32 -7.53 6.13 -1.18
N ALA A 33 -8.12 5.18 -1.90
CA ALA A 33 -7.75 3.76 -1.78
C ALA A 33 -6.29 3.49 -2.20
N THR A 34 -5.82 4.18 -3.25
CA THR A 34 -4.41 4.11 -3.69
C THR A 34 -3.46 4.60 -2.61
N TRP A 35 -3.82 5.71 -1.95
CA TRP A 35 -3.05 6.23 -0.83
C TRP A 35 -2.98 5.25 0.34
N VAL A 36 -4.10 4.61 0.69
CA VAL A 36 -4.12 3.59 1.73
C VAL A 36 -3.19 2.42 1.39
N LEU A 37 -3.21 1.94 0.14
CA LEU A 37 -2.30 0.88 -0.31
C LEU A 37 -0.83 1.29 -0.23
N ILE A 38 -0.51 2.53 -0.60
CA ILE A 38 0.86 3.07 -0.49
C ILE A 38 1.28 3.12 0.98
N LEU A 39 0.42 3.65 1.85
CA LEU A 39 0.72 3.79 3.28
C LEU A 39 0.91 2.45 3.97
N ILE A 40 0.08 1.45 3.67
CA ILE A 40 0.23 0.10 4.22
C ILE A 40 1.57 -0.50 3.78
N GLN A 41 1.88 -0.46 2.48
CA GLN A 41 3.13 -0.98 1.94
C GLN A 41 4.36 -0.29 2.54
N ALA A 42 4.33 1.04 2.64
CA ALA A 42 5.39 1.82 3.23
C ALA A 42 5.57 1.53 4.73
N THR A 43 4.46 1.38 5.47
CA THR A 43 4.50 1.10 6.91
C THR A 43 5.09 -0.28 7.19
N VAL A 44 4.67 -1.31 6.44
CA VAL A 44 5.22 -2.67 6.60
C VAL A 44 6.70 -2.69 6.20
N ALA A 45 7.08 -2.05 5.09
CA ALA A 45 8.46 -1.96 4.66
C ALA A 45 9.35 -1.21 5.68
N ALA A 46 8.85 -0.11 6.26
CA ALA A 46 9.56 0.64 7.29
C ALA A 46 9.72 -0.17 8.59
N ALA A 47 8.66 -0.87 9.03
CA ALA A 47 8.70 -1.71 10.21
C ALA A 47 9.68 -2.89 10.05
N TYR A 48 9.70 -3.51 8.87
CA TYR A 48 10.66 -4.56 8.56
C TYR A 48 12.10 -4.00 8.45
N GLY A 49 12.29 -2.87 7.78
CA GLY A 49 13.60 -2.22 7.68
C GLY A 49 14.15 -1.83 9.05
N TYR A 50 13.29 -1.33 9.95
CA TYR A 50 13.64 -1.11 11.35
C TYR A 50 14.09 -2.41 12.02
N GLY A 51 13.38 -3.51 11.79
CA GLY A 51 13.74 -4.81 12.35
C GLY A 51 15.10 -5.32 11.87
N VAL A 52 15.37 -5.21 10.57
CA VAL A 52 16.66 -5.55 9.97
C VAL A 52 17.79 -4.69 10.56
N VAL A 53 17.58 -3.38 10.68
CA VAL A 53 18.60 -2.49 11.26
C VAL A 53 18.84 -2.85 12.71
N ALA A 54 17.79 -3.04 13.51
CA ALA A 54 17.92 -3.42 14.91
C ALA A 54 18.67 -4.75 15.07
N TYR A 55 18.38 -5.75 14.24
CA TYR A 55 19.11 -7.02 14.19
C TYR A 55 20.60 -6.82 13.90
N LEU A 56 20.94 -5.99 12.91
CA LEU A 56 22.33 -5.77 12.51
C LEU A 56 23.13 -4.88 13.48
N THR A 57 22.46 -4.01 14.24
CA THR A 57 23.12 -3.07 15.16
C THR A 57 23.14 -3.52 16.61
N THR A 58 22.35 -4.53 16.96
CA THR A 58 22.31 -5.09 18.32
C THR A 58 23.11 -6.38 18.31
N ASP A 59 24.05 -6.56 19.24
CA ASP A 59 24.78 -7.82 19.38
C ASP A 59 23.76 -8.96 19.61
N ALA A 60 23.69 -9.86 18.63
CA ALA A 60 22.62 -10.84 18.46
C ALA A 60 22.50 -11.88 19.60
N GLU A 61 23.47 -11.94 20.51
CA GLU A 61 23.56 -12.95 21.58
C GLU A 61 22.66 -12.68 22.80
N PHE A 62 22.03 -11.50 22.92
CA PHE A 62 21.32 -11.13 24.15
C PHE A 62 19.97 -10.45 23.91
N PHE A 63 18.99 -11.17 23.38
CA PHE A 63 17.67 -11.02 23.99
C PHE A 63 17.62 -11.98 25.18
N PRO A 64 17.51 -11.49 26.42
CA PRO A 64 17.26 -12.37 27.54
C PRO A 64 15.98 -13.16 27.24
N GLU A 65 15.85 -14.36 27.80
CA GLU A 65 14.73 -15.34 27.69
C GLU A 65 13.34 -14.80 28.12
N HIS A 66 13.15 -13.47 28.08
CA HIS A 66 12.01 -12.69 28.45
C HIS A 66 11.62 -11.82 27.27
N ALA A 67 10.46 -12.14 26.69
CA ALA A 67 9.65 -11.42 25.71
C ALA A 67 10.31 -10.21 24.99
N PRO A 68 10.22 -10.14 23.65
CA PRO A 68 10.83 -9.05 22.88
C PRO A 68 10.42 -7.70 23.47
N PRO A 69 11.37 -6.79 23.72
CA PRO A 69 11.09 -5.53 24.38
C PRO A 69 10.05 -4.74 23.58
N ALA A 70 9.29 -3.87 24.25
CA ALA A 70 8.16 -3.17 23.62
C ALA A 70 8.53 -2.40 22.33
N TRP A 71 9.80 -1.98 22.19
CA TRP A 71 10.30 -1.32 20.98
C TRP A 71 10.41 -2.26 19.77
N ALA A 72 10.54 -3.57 19.99
CA ALA A 72 10.65 -4.60 18.97
C ALA A 72 9.29 -5.08 18.44
N LEU A 73 8.19 -4.82 19.16
CA LEU A 73 6.84 -5.25 18.78
C LEU A 73 6.44 -4.89 17.34
N PRO A 74 6.72 -3.69 16.81
CA PRO A 74 6.41 -3.37 15.41
C PRO A 74 7.14 -4.29 14.42
N ALA A 75 8.39 -4.66 14.71
CA ALA A 75 9.16 -5.59 13.88
C ALA A 75 8.58 -7.01 13.98
N VAL A 76 8.25 -7.48 15.18
CA VAL A 76 7.58 -8.79 15.40
C VAL A 76 6.28 -8.89 14.59
N TYR A 77 5.41 -7.89 14.67
CA TYR A 77 4.17 -7.86 13.89
C TYR A 77 4.43 -7.78 12.39
N ALA A 78 5.43 -7.02 11.96
CA ALA A 78 5.81 -6.94 10.55
C ALA A 78 6.38 -8.26 10.03
N THR A 79 7.10 -9.04 10.84
CA THR A 79 7.64 -10.32 10.39
C THR A 79 6.58 -11.42 10.41
N PHE A 80 5.62 -11.40 11.37
CA PHE A 80 4.57 -12.42 11.48
C PHE A 80 3.37 -12.16 10.55
N LEU A 81 2.84 -10.92 10.55
CA LEU A 81 1.66 -10.54 9.76
C LEU A 81 2.02 -9.82 8.46
N GLY A 82 3.25 -9.30 8.36
CA GLY A 82 3.67 -8.55 7.17
C GLY A 82 3.76 -9.38 5.91
N PRO A 83 4.23 -10.64 5.87
CA PRO A 83 4.27 -11.42 4.64
C PRO A 83 2.89 -11.57 3.95
N PRO A 84 1.82 -12.06 4.62
CA PRO A 84 0.51 -12.18 3.98
C PRO A 84 -0.12 -10.82 3.63
N ALA A 85 0.06 -9.79 4.47
CA ALA A 85 -0.44 -8.45 4.20
C ALA A 85 0.27 -7.79 3.00
N THR A 86 1.59 -7.94 2.92
CA THR A 86 2.44 -7.43 1.83
C THR A 86 2.10 -8.13 0.52
N LEU A 87 1.97 -9.45 0.54
CA LEU A 87 1.56 -10.22 -0.64
C LEU A 87 0.19 -9.75 -1.16
N THR A 88 -0.79 -9.57 -0.27
CA THR A 88 -2.12 -9.07 -0.65
C THR A 88 -2.03 -7.68 -1.29
N CYS A 89 -1.26 -6.76 -0.69
CA CYS A 89 -1.07 -5.42 -1.23
C CYS A 89 -0.37 -5.42 -2.59
N ILE A 90 0.63 -6.29 -2.79
CA ILE A 90 1.33 -6.46 -4.07
C ILE A 90 0.35 -6.95 -5.13
N LEU A 91 -0.45 -7.99 -4.85
CA LEU A 91 -1.41 -8.54 -5.81
C LEU A 91 -2.43 -7.48 -6.24
N VAL A 92 -3.01 -6.75 -5.28
CA VAL A 92 -3.95 -5.66 -5.57
C VAL A 92 -3.26 -4.56 -6.38
N SER A 93 -2.09 -4.09 -5.94
CA SER A 93 -1.34 -3.03 -6.64
C SER A 93 -0.98 -3.42 -8.07
N ALA A 94 -0.50 -4.64 -8.28
CA ALA A 94 -0.16 -5.18 -9.59
C ALA A 94 -1.39 -5.23 -10.52
N THR A 95 -2.54 -5.67 -10.01
CA THR A 95 -3.79 -5.71 -10.80
C THR A 95 -4.26 -4.31 -11.21
N LEU A 96 -4.13 -3.32 -10.33
CA LEU A 96 -4.46 -1.92 -10.63
C LEU A 96 -3.49 -1.32 -11.64
N LEU A 97 -2.18 -1.51 -11.44
CA LEU A 97 -1.13 -0.96 -12.32
C LEU A 97 -1.15 -1.56 -13.73
N ARG A 98 -1.72 -2.76 -13.91
CA ARG A 98 -1.91 -3.37 -15.24
C ARG A 98 -2.98 -2.66 -16.06
N ARG A 99 -3.95 -1.99 -15.43
CA ARG A 99 -5.05 -1.29 -16.12
C ARG A 99 -4.58 0.07 -16.64
N SER A 100 -4.70 0.30 -17.95
CA SER A 100 -4.38 1.59 -18.59
C SER A 100 -5.20 2.74 -17.99
N ASP A 101 -6.49 2.51 -17.77
CA ASP A 101 -7.46 3.52 -17.35
C ASP A 101 -7.19 4.00 -15.93
N TYR A 102 -6.69 3.11 -15.07
CA TYR A 102 -6.25 3.47 -13.73
C TYR A 102 -5.02 4.39 -13.78
N ARG A 103 -4.03 4.07 -14.62
CA ARG A 103 -2.80 4.89 -14.75
C ARG A 103 -3.05 6.25 -15.38
N SER A 104 -4.02 6.37 -16.29
CA SER A 104 -4.38 7.66 -16.90
C SER A 104 -5.18 8.56 -15.95
N SER A 105 -5.98 7.98 -15.05
CA SER A 105 -6.88 8.73 -14.15
C SER A 105 -6.30 9.02 -12.75
N ASN A 106 -5.25 8.31 -12.33
CA ASN A 106 -4.73 8.41 -10.97
C ASN A 106 -3.29 8.92 -10.92
N VAL A 107 -3.09 10.13 -10.39
CA VAL A 107 -1.77 10.80 -10.31
C VAL A 107 -0.74 10.01 -9.48
N PHE A 108 -1.18 9.20 -8.51
CA PHE A 108 -0.29 8.47 -7.60
C PHE A 108 0.17 7.11 -8.11
N TRP A 109 -0.18 6.71 -9.34
CA TRP A 109 0.15 5.38 -9.86
C TRP A 109 1.67 5.08 -9.85
N ARG A 110 2.52 6.09 -10.10
CA ARG A 110 3.98 5.93 -10.06
C ARG A 110 4.49 5.64 -8.65
N LEU A 111 3.90 6.32 -7.66
CA LEU A 111 4.25 6.12 -6.25
C LEU A 111 3.78 4.73 -5.78
N LEU A 112 2.58 4.29 -6.22
CA LEU A 112 2.12 2.93 -5.99
C LEU A 112 3.05 1.89 -6.61
N ALA A 113 3.54 2.13 -7.83
CA ALA A 113 4.50 1.25 -8.48
C ALA A 113 5.82 1.15 -7.68
N ALA A 114 6.36 2.29 -7.22
CA ALA A 114 7.56 2.31 -6.40
C ALA A 114 7.36 1.58 -5.06
N ALA A 115 6.25 1.84 -4.36
CA ALA A 115 5.90 1.15 -3.12
C ALA A 115 5.78 -0.37 -3.34
N CYS A 116 5.12 -0.78 -4.43
CA CYS A 116 4.98 -2.18 -4.81
C CYS A 116 6.34 -2.85 -5.09
N THR A 117 7.27 -2.16 -5.77
CA THR A 117 8.63 -2.69 -6.00
C THR A 117 9.40 -2.88 -4.69
N VAL A 118 9.33 -1.91 -3.78
CA VAL A 118 9.97 -2.01 -2.46
C VAL A 118 9.36 -3.16 -1.65
N SER A 119 8.03 -3.29 -1.66
CA SER A 119 7.33 -4.38 -0.98
C SER A 119 7.68 -5.76 -1.55
N VAL A 120 7.87 -5.90 -2.87
CA VAL A 120 8.34 -7.16 -3.47
C VAL A 120 9.75 -7.50 -2.96
N ALA A 121 10.66 -6.53 -2.94
CA ALA A 121 12.01 -6.75 -2.41
C ALA A 121 11.98 -7.14 -0.94
N ALA A 122 11.19 -6.44 -0.11
CA ALA A 122 11.03 -6.76 1.30
C ALA A 122 10.41 -8.16 1.53
N LEU A 123 9.44 -8.56 0.71
CA LEU A 123 8.84 -9.88 0.79
C LEU A 123 9.86 -10.98 0.48
N ILE A 124 10.69 -10.77 -0.55
CA ILE A 124 11.77 -11.71 -0.91
C ILE A 124 12.76 -11.85 0.25
N THR A 125 13.16 -10.75 0.89
CA THR A 125 14.08 -10.81 2.02
C THR A 125 13.45 -11.47 3.24
N MET A 126 12.16 -11.22 3.52
CA MET A 126 11.44 -11.85 4.63
C MET A 126 11.40 -13.38 4.52
N VAL A 127 11.26 -13.92 3.31
CA VAL A 127 11.20 -15.39 3.08
C VAL A 127 12.57 -16.02 2.80
N SER A 128 13.64 -15.22 2.83
CA SER A 128 15.02 -15.71 2.67
C SER A 128 15.55 -16.34 3.97
N PRO A 129 16.64 -17.11 3.93
CA PRO A 129 17.28 -17.63 5.15
C PRO A 129 17.60 -16.56 6.18
N LEU A 130 18.10 -15.39 5.73
CA LEU A 130 18.36 -14.24 6.60
C LEU A 130 17.07 -13.70 7.24
N GLY A 131 15.96 -13.68 6.48
CA GLY A 131 14.67 -13.25 7.00
C GLY A 131 14.12 -14.18 8.08
N LEU A 132 14.33 -15.49 7.92
CA LEU A 132 13.99 -16.48 8.93
C LEU A 132 14.87 -16.35 10.18
N GLU A 133 16.17 -16.09 10.01
CA GLU A 133 17.08 -15.85 11.14
C GLU A 133 16.67 -14.60 11.94
N ILE A 134 16.30 -13.51 11.26
CA ILE A 134 15.76 -12.30 11.90
C ILE A 134 14.43 -12.60 12.61
N PHE A 135 13.56 -13.41 12.00
CA PHE A 135 12.31 -13.83 12.63
C PHE A 135 12.56 -14.63 13.89
N ASP A 136 13.43 -15.63 13.81
CA ASP A 136 13.79 -16.49 14.94
C ASP A 136 14.38 -15.63 16.06
N TRP A 137 15.26 -14.69 15.75
CA TRP A 137 15.81 -13.74 16.73
C TRP A 137 14.75 -12.90 17.46
N TYR A 138 13.63 -12.59 16.80
CA TYR A 138 12.54 -11.82 17.39
C TYR A 138 11.56 -12.65 18.23
N VAL A 139 11.54 -13.97 18.03
CA VAL A 139 10.53 -14.88 18.62
C VAL A 139 11.14 -15.91 19.58
N SER A 140 12.46 -16.14 19.52
CA SER A 140 13.24 -16.90 20.49
C SER A 140 13.34 -16.17 21.83
#